data_AF-A0AAX1J919-F1
#
_entry.id   AF-A0AAX1J919-F1
#
_cell.length_a   1.000
_cell.length_b   1.000
_cell.length_c   1.000
_cell.angle_alpha   90.00
_cell.angle_beta   90.00
_cell.angle_gamma   90.00
#
_symmetry.space_group_name_H-M   'P 1'
#
loop_
_entity.id
_entity.type
_entity.pdbx_description
1 polymer ?
#
loop_
_entity_poly.entity_id
_entity_poly.type
_entity_poly.pdbx_seq_one_letter_code
_entity_poly.pdbx_strand_id
1 'polypeptide(L)'
;MEGIQLFGRGSLMDFSNLLSTALDATARNVAERLRNWNADSLLDTPAETVIAQLVEEGSVRCPRLLTDQAWQQPDAREVDKQIIEFGEPVTRRVKRLVLVVPFEGEMDVFTLRADTSSTNPPRVLRLDPQELHLAVDDPPSDGAAVRAMFEEQIANIERYLGWSRQQIDAHNKRIRDQVPRMVEVRREEMRATRRLQADTGYPTSRPTGSDT
;
A
#
# COMPACT_ATOMS: atom_id res chain seq x y z
N MET A 1 -14.84 3.84 21.55
CA MET A 1 -14.30 3.41 20.24
C MET A 1 -13.33 2.27 20.48
N GLU A 2 -13.67 1.08 19.98
CA GLU A 2 -12.76 -0.06 19.89
C GLU A 2 -11.65 0.23 18.88
N GLY A 3 -10.44 -0.28 19.12
CA GLY A 3 -9.29 -0.06 18.23
C GLY A 3 -9.47 -0.73 16.87
N ILE A 4 -8.89 -0.12 15.84
CA ILE A 4 -8.78 -0.66 14.49
C ILE A 4 -7.66 -1.70 14.46
N GLN A 5 -7.98 -2.91 14.00
CA GLN A 5 -6.97 -3.93 13.74
C GLN A 5 -6.24 -3.64 12.43
N LEU A 6 -4.91 -3.62 12.48
CA LEU A 6 -4.05 -3.53 11.31
C LEU A 6 -3.73 -4.92 10.76
N PHE A 7 -3.34 -5.00 9.49
CA PHE A 7 -2.86 -6.22 8.81
C PHE A 7 -3.86 -7.40 8.81
N GLY A 8 -5.16 -7.10 8.85
CA GLY A 8 -6.21 -8.11 8.75
C GLY A 8 -7.54 -7.57 9.24
N ARG A 9 -8.40 -7.15 8.30
CA ARG A 9 -9.79 -6.78 8.61
C ARG A 9 -10.81 -7.89 8.31
N GLY A 10 -10.34 -9.06 7.88
CA GLY A 10 -11.18 -10.19 7.45
C GLY A 10 -10.93 -11.47 8.25
N SER A 11 -11.89 -12.40 8.16
CA SER A 11 -11.77 -13.78 8.62
C SER A 11 -10.47 -14.41 8.14
N LEU A 12 -9.93 -15.41 8.85
CA LEU A 12 -8.73 -16.17 8.44
C LEU A 12 -8.85 -16.75 7.01
N MET A 13 -10.07 -16.85 6.47
CA MET A 13 -10.42 -17.32 5.13
C MET A 13 -10.65 -16.20 4.08
N ASP A 14 -10.46 -14.92 4.44
CA ASP A 14 -10.69 -13.80 3.52
C ASP A 14 -9.42 -13.48 2.71
N PHE A 15 -9.33 -14.10 1.54
CA PHE A 15 -8.21 -13.93 0.60
C PHE A 15 -8.22 -12.60 -0.16
N SER A 16 -9.31 -11.83 -0.09
CA SER A 16 -9.43 -10.55 -0.80
C SER A 16 -8.56 -9.45 -0.20
N ASN A 17 -8.19 -9.59 1.08
CA ASN A 17 -7.39 -8.63 1.84
C ASN A 17 -5.90 -8.97 1.88
N LEU A 18 -5.42 -9.82 0.97
CA LEU A 18 -4.01 -10.20 0.88
C LEU A 18 -3.20 -9.16 0.11
N LEU A 19 -2.02 -8.85 0.64
CA LEU A 19 -1.04 -7.98 -0.01
C LEU A 19 -0.64 -8.52 -1.39
N SER A 20 -0.48 -9.84 -1.52
CA SER A 20 -0.18 -10.50 -2.79
C SER A 20 -1.24 -10.23 -3.86
N THR A 21 -2.53 -10.21 -3.50
CA THR A 21 -3.62 -9.92 -4.44
C THR A 21 -3.61 -8.47 -4.90
N ALA A 22 -3.35 -7.53 -3.98
CA ALA A 22 -3.20 -6.11 -4.32
C ALA A 22 -2.00 -5.88 -5.25
N LEU A 23 -0.84 -6.47 -4.94
CA LEU A 23 0.37 -6.38 -5.77
C LEU A 23 0.14 -6.98 -7.16
N ASP A 24 -0.52 -8.13 -7.27
CA ASP A 24 -0.81 -8.73 -8.57
C ASP A 24 -1.89 -7.97 -9.36
N ALA A 25 -2.80 -7.25 -8.69
CA ALA A 25 -3.69 -6.30 -9.34
C ALA A 25 -2.91 -5.12 -9.93
N THR A 26 -1.95 -4.56 -9.18
CA THR A 26 -1.06 -3.49 -9.66
C THR A 26 -0.26 -3.95 -10.89
N ALA A 27 0.34 -5.15 -10.86
CA ALA A 27 1.04 -5.70 -12.02
C ALA A 27 0.14 -5.85 -13.25
N ARG A 28 -1.10 -6.32 -13.06
CA ARG A 28 -2.08 -6.45 -14.15
C ARG A 28 -2.47 -5.09 -14.74
N ASN A 29 -2.66 -4.08 -13.90
CA ASN A 29 -2.97 -2.72 -14.35
C ASN A 29 -1.85 -2.14 -15.21
N VAL A 30 -0.58 -2.35 -14.83
CA VAL A 30 0.59 -1.96 -15.64
C VAL A 30 0.58 -2.64 -17.00
N ALA A 31 0.32 -3.95 -17.03
CA ALA A 31 0.22 -4.71 -18.29
C ALA A 31 -0.93 -4.23 -19.17
N GLU A 32 -2.10 -3.95 -18.58
CA GLU A 32 -3.27 -3.42 -19.28
C GLU A 32 -3.03 -2.03 -19.85
N ARG A 33 -2.42 -1.14 -19.07
CA ARG A 33 -2.04 0.19 -19.52
C ARG A 33 -1.07 0.14 -20.71
N LEU A 34 -0.07 -0.73 -20.66
CA LEU A 34 0.84 -0.93 -21.78
C LEU A 34 0.12 -1.45 -23.03
N ARG A 35 -0.86 -2.36 -22.88
CA ARG A 35 -1.67 -2.86 -24.00
C ARG A 35 -2.52 -1.76 -24.63
N ASN A 36 -3.13 -0.92 -23.79
CA ASN A 36 -4.02 0.16 -24.20
C ASN A 36 -3.28 1.45 -24.61
N TRP A 37 -1.95 1.48 -24.53
CA TRP A 37 -1.16 2.63 -24.93
C TRP A 37 -1.30 2.89 -26.44
N ASN A 38 -1.46 4.15 -26.82
CA ASN A 38 -1.48 4.56 -28.23
C ASN A 38 -0.17 4.15 -28.94
N ALA A 39 -0.29 3.46 -30.08
CA ALA A 39 0.86 2.90 -30.80
C ALA A 39 1.86 3.97 -31.28
N ASP A 40 1.36 5.13 -31.75
CA ASP A 40 2.21 6.21 -32.24
C ASP A 40 2.95 6.88 -31.08
N SER A 41 2.25 7.18 -29.98
CA SER A 41 2.86 7.75 -28.78
C SER A 41 3.89 6.80 -28.15
N LEU A 42 3.61 5.49 -28.15
CA LEU A 42 4.56 4.50 -27.65
C LEU A 42 5.83 4.53 -28.50
N LEU A 43 5.73 4.51 -29.83
CA LEU A 43 6.89 4.50 -30.72
C LEU A 43 7.71 5.80 -30.69
N ASP A 44 7.04 6.94 -30.53
CA ASP A 44 7.66 8.28 -30.50
C ASP A 44 8.34 8.59 -29.15
N THR A 45 7.79 8.07 -28.05
CA THR A 45 8.37 8.28 -26.72
C THR A 45 9.63 7.40 -26.51
N PRO A 46 10.70 7.94 -25.88
CA PRO A 46 11.85 7.14 -25.48
C PRO A 46 11.45 5.96 -24.60
N ALA A 47 12.01 4.77 -24.88
CA ALA A 47 11.69 3.55 -24.15
C ALA A 47 11.96 3.69 -22.65
N GLU A 48 13.05 4.36 -22.28
CA GLU A 48 13.42 4.61 -20.87
C GLU A 48 12.35 5.41 -20.13
N THR A 49 11.74 6.42 -20.76
CA THR A 49 10.67 7.21 -20.14
C THR A 49 9.42 6.38 -19.92
N VAL A 50 9.02 5.56 -20.90
CA VAL A 50 7.87 4.66 -20.78
C VAL A 50 8.11 3.62 -19.68
N ILE A 51 9.30 3.03 -19.63
CA ILE A 51 9.70 2.08 -18.59
C ILE A 51 9.64 2.75 -17.22
N ALA A 52 10.22 3.94 -17.07
CA ALA A 52 10.22 4.66 -15.79
C ALA A 52 8.81 4.95 -15.29
N GLN A 53 7.90 5.38 -16.18
CA GLN A 53 6.50 5.64 -15.84
C GLN A 53 5.77 4.36 -15.40
N LEU A 54 5.90 3.28 -16.16
CA LEU A 54 5.26 2.00 -15.84
C LEU A 54 5.83 1.36 -14.57
N VAL A 55 7.13 1.53 -14.31
CA VAL A 55 7.76 1.06 -13.07
C VAL A 55 7.28 1.87 -11.88
N GLU A 56 7.18 3.20 -11.99
CA GLU A 56 6.69 4.06 -10.91
C GLU A 56 5.23 3.73 -10.57
N GLU A 57 4.37 3.62 -11.58
CA GLU A 57 2.96 3.24 -11.41
C GLU A 57 2.78 1.81 -10.87
N GLY A 58 3.70 0.92 -11.23
CA GLY A 58 3.71 -0.46 -10.78
C GLY A 58 4.34 -0.68 -9.41
N SER A 59 5.07 0.31 -8.89
CA SER A 59 5.80 0.18 -7.63
C SER A 59 4.92 0.57 -6.45
N VAL A 60 4.99 -0.20 -5.37
CA VAL A 60 4.29 0.11 -4.11
C VAL A 60 5.29 0.59 -3.07
N ARG A 61 4.96 1.66 -2.33
CA ARG A 61 5.78 2.19 -1.24
C ARG A 61 5.29 1.64 0.10
N CYS A 62 6.08 0.74 0.69
CA CYS A 62 5.80 0.23 2.03
C CYS A 62 5.89 1.37 3.07
N PRO A 63 4.91 1.51 3.98
CA PRO A 63 4.95 2.49 5.04
C PRO A 63 6.21 2.39 5.90
N ARG A 64 6.73 3.56 6.29
CA ARG A 64 7.83 3.71 7.24
C ARG A 64 7.37 4.64 8.36
N LEU A 65 7.45 4.17 9.60
CA LEU A 65 7.09 4.98 10.76
C LEU A 65 8.19 6.00 11.05
N LEU A 66 7.79 7.23 11.35
CA LEU A 66 8.65 8.33 11.77
C LEU A 66 8.57 8.47 13.29
N THR A 67 9.14 7.50 14.00
CA THR A 67 9.09 7.43 15.47
C THR A 67 9.81 8.59 16.14
N ASP A 68 10.77 9.21 15.44
CA ASP A 68 11.48 10.43 15.82
C ASP A 68 10.60 11.68 15.79
N GLN A 69 9.54 11.66 14.99
CA GLN A 69 8.55 12.74 14.87
C GLN A 69 7.26 12.43 15.63
N ALA A 70 7.23 11.34 16.39
CA ALA A 70 6.07 10.97 17.18
C ALA A 70 5.83 11.98 18.31
N TRP A 71 4.56 12.31 18.54
CA TRP A 71 4.15 13.28 19.55
C TRP A 71 2.93 12.78 20.32
N GLN A 72 2.87 13.12 21.60
CA GLN A 72 1.76 12.74 22.47
C GLN A 72 0.66 13.78 22.42
N GLN A 73 -0.60 13.35 22.34
CA GLN A 73 -1.72 14.27 22.41
C GLN A 73 -1.77 14.94 23.80
N PRO A 74 -1.88 16.28 23.89
CA PRO A 74 -1.70 17.03 25.14
C PRO A 74 -2.71 16.68 26.24
N ASP A 75 -3.91 16.21 25.87
CA ASP A 75 -4.96 15.88 26.82
C ASP A 75 -5.10 14.37 26.99
N ALA A 76 -4.78 13.89 28.20
CA ALA A 76 -5.19 12.57 28.65
C ALA A 76 -6.72 12.53 28.69
N ARG A 77 -7.33 11.67 27.87
CA ARG A 77 -8.79 11.58 27.79
C ARG A 77 -9.29 10.54 28.77
N GLU A 78 -10.32 10.88 29.53
CA GLU A 78 -11.06 9.87 30.29
C GLU A 78 -12.13 9.26 29.40
N VAL A 79 -12.06 7.95 29.19
CA VAL A 79 -12.98 7.22 28.33
C VAL A 79 -13.69 6.14 29.12
N ASP A 80 -14.97 5.94 28.82
CA ASP A 80 -15.73 4.80 29.34
C ASP A 80 -15.33 3.56 28.55
N LYS A 81 -14.80 2.56 29.25
CA LYS A 81 -14.41 1.26 28.69
C LYS A 81 -15.27 0.19 29.32
N GLN A 82 -15.92 -0.61 28.48
CA GLN A 82 -16.64 -1.80 28.91
C GLN A 82 -15.63 -2.93 29.09
N ILE A 83 -15.57 -3.48 30.29
CA ILE A 83 -14.64 -4.55 30.68
C ILE A 83 -15.49 -5.69 31.25
N ILE A 84 -15.07 -6.93 31.01
CA ILE A 84 -15.72 -8.09 31.64
C ILE A 84 -15.04 -8.29 32.99
N GLU A 85 -15.76 -8.02 34.07
CA GLU A 85 -15.31 -8.22 35.43
C GLU A 85 -16.20 -9.31 36.06
N PHE A 86 -15.60 -10.41 36.53
CA PHE A 86 -16.32 -11.57 37.04
C PHE A 86 -17.40 -12.16 36.11
N GLY A 87 -17.25 -12.00 34.79
CA GLY A 87 -18.21 -12.49 33.80
C GLY A 87 -19.34 -11.50 33.48
N GLU A 88 -19.37 -10.34 34.12
CA GLU A 88 -20.34 -9.28 33.86
C GLU A 88 -19.71 -8.09 33.13
N PRO A 89 -20.42 -7.48 32.16
CA PRO A 89 -19.95 -6.26 31.51
C PRO A 89 -20.09 -5.06 32.45
N VAL A 90 -18.97 -4.55 32.94
CA VAL A 90 -18.89 -3.34 33.77
C VAL A 90 -18.29 -2.20 32.94
N THR A 91 -18.89 -1.01 33.03
CA THR A 91 -18.32 0.20 32.40
C THR A 91 -17.44 0.92 33.41
N ARG A 92 -16.15 1.07 33.10
CA ARG A 92 -15.18 1.79 33.93
C ARG A 92 -14.63 2.99 33.17
N ARG A 93 -14.56 4.13 33.84
CA ARG A 93 -13.85 5.32 33.37
C ARG A 93 -12.35 5.06 33.51
N VAL A 94 -11.62 5.04 32.40
CA VAL A 94 -10.17 4.84 32.36
C VAL A 94 -9.48 6.02 31.71
N LYS A 95 -8.25 6.30 32.15
CA LYS A 95 -7.39 7.29 31.50
C LYS A 95 -6.80 6.69 30.23
N ARG A 96 -6.84 7.45 29.14
CA ARG A 96 -6.27 7.08 27.84
C ARG A 96 -5.22 8.09 27.43
N LEU A 97 -4.01 7.59 27.16
CA LEU A 97 -2.94 8.36 26.54
C LEU A 97 -2.86 7.98 25.06
N VAL A 98 -2.72 8.97 24.20
CA VAL A 98 -2.64 8.79 22.75
C VAL A 98 -1.31 9.30 22.25
N LEU A 99 -0.56 8.42 21.57
CA LEU A 99 0.66 8.76 20.85
C LEU A 99 0.33 8.80 19.35
N VAL A 100 0.66 9.90 18.70
CA VAL A 100 0.53 10.05 17.24
C VAL A 100 1.89 9.78 16.63
N VAL A 101 1.95 8.83 15.71
CA VAL A 101 3.15 8.41 15.00
C VAL A 101 2.96 8.70 13.51
N PRO A 102 3.62 9.72 12.95
CA PRO A 102 3.58 9.98 11.51
C PRO A 102 4.22 8.83 10.73
N PHE A 103 3.81 8.63 9.47
CA PHE A 103 4.41 7.66 8.57
C PHE A 103 4.48 8.15 7.12
N GLU A 104 5.43 7.60 6.37
CA GLU A 104 5.60 7.85 4.93
C GLU A 104 5.30 6.57 4.13
N GLY A 105 4.56 6.67 3.03
CA GLY A 105 4.24 5.55 2.15
C GLY A 105 2.74 5.32 1.99
N GLU A 106 2.36 4.16 1.45
CA GLU A 106 0.97 3.85 1.11
C GLU A 106 0.20 3.32 2.34
N MET A 107 -0.77 4.09 2.82
CA MET A 107 -1.60 3.73 3.99
C MET A 107 -2.31 2.39 3.83
N ASP A 108 -2.70 2.04 2.60
CA ASP A 108 -3.44 0.81 2.31
C ASP A 108 -2.68 -0.45 2.76
N VAL A 109 -1.34 -0.41 2.80
CA VAL A 109 -0.50 -1.53 3.28
C VAL A 109 -0.81 -1.89 4.74
N PHE A 110 -1.24 -0.94 5.58
CA PHE A 110 -1.66 -1.23 6.96
C PHE A 110 -2.97 -2.01 7.03
N THR A 111 -3.76 -2.01 5.96
CA THR A 111 -5.02 -2.76 5.88
C THR A 111 -4.85 -4.15 5.26
N LEU A 112 -3.79 -4.32 4.47
CA LEU A 112 -3.47 -5.56 3.76
C LEU A 112 -2.70 -6.53 4.65
N ARG A 113 -2.95 -7.83 4.46
CA ARG A 113 -2.25 -8.90 5.15
C ARG A 113 -1.13 -9.45 4.27
N ALA A 114 0.10 -9.40 4.78
CA ALA A 114 1.24 -10.11 4.24
C ALA A 114 1.02 -11.64 4.23
N ASP A 115 1.62 -12.35 3.26
CA ASP A 115 1.59 -13.83 3.23
C ASP A 115 2.12 -14.45 4.54
N THR A 116 3.12 -13.82 5.15
CA THR A 116 3.55 -14.12 6.52
C THR A 116 2.71 -13.32 7.52
N SER A 117 2.12 -14.01 8.50
CA SER A 117 1.28 -13.38 9.51
C SER A 117 1.38 -14.07 10.86
N SER A 118 1.02 -13.35 11.92
CA SER A 118 0.94 -13.87 13.30
C SER A 118 -0.51 -13.78 13.82
N THR A 119 -0.81 -14.61 14.82
CA THR A 119 -2.14 -14.75 15.44
C THR A 119 -2.58 -13.54 16.26
N ASN A 120 -1.67 -12.61 16.57
CA ASN A 120 -1.97 -11.40 17.33
C ASN A 120 -1.56 -10.13 16.55
N PRO A 121 -2.35 -9.72 15.53
CA PRO A 121 -2.07 -8.51 14.77
C PRO A 121 -2.18 -7.25 15.63
N PRO A 122 -1.35 -6.22 15.36
CA PRO A 122 -1.39 -4.98 16.12
C PRO A 122 -2.72 -4.25 15.92
N ARG A 123 -3.15 -3.55 16.98
CA ARG A 123 -4.35 -2.71 16.98
C ARG A 123 -3.98 -1.29 17.32
N VAL A 124 -4.60 -0.35 16.62
CA VAL A 124 -4.40 1.10 16.82
C VAL A 124 -5.72 1.76 17.16
N LEU A 125 -5.68 2.91 17.82
CA LEU A 125 -6.91 3.65 18.11
C LEU A 125 -7.54 4.19 16.82
N ARG A 126 -6.71 4.70 15.92
CA ARG A 126 -7.12 5.27 14.63
C ARG A 126 -5.98 5.19 13.62
N LEU A 127 -6.36 5.02 12.36
CA LEU A 127 -5.49 5.12 11.20
C LEU A 127 -6.02 6.29 10.36
N ASP A 128 -5.30 7.40 10.37
CA ASP A 128 -5.57 8.59 9.57
C ASP A 128 -4.53 8.68 8.42
N PRO A 129 -4.77 9.50 7.38
CA PRO A 129 -3.78 9.68 6.30
C PRO A 129 -2.44 10.16 6.87
N GLN A 130 -1.38 9.37 6.67
CA GLN A 130 0.00 9.63 7.15
C GLN A 130 0.17 9.66 8.68
N GLU A 131 -0.85 9.32 9.47
CA GLU A 131 -0.78 9.34 10.93
C GLU A 131 -1.38 8.07 11.57
N LEU A 132 -0.64 7.47 12.50
CA LEU A 132 -1.10 6.37 13.34
C LEU A 132 -1.34 6.86 14.77
N HIS A 133 -2.53 6.59 15.29
CA HIS A 133 -2.86 6.90 16.68
C HIS A 133 -2.79 5.64 17.53
N LEU A 134 -1.76 5.53 18.36
CA LEU A 134 -1.59 4.46 19.34
C LEU A 134 -2.20 4.89 20.67
N ALA A 135 -2.86 3.98 21.37
CA ALA A 135 -3.46 4.28 22.66
C ALA A 135 -3.01 3.31 23.74
N VAL A 136 -2.78 3.83 24.93
CA VAL A 136 -2.63 3.05 26.17
C VAL A 136 -3.76 3.44 27.10
N ASP A 137 -4.54 2.44 27.50
CA ASP A 137 -5.62 2.56 28.48
C ASP A 137 -5.12 2.18 29.87
N ASP A 138 -5.55 2.91 30.89
CA ASP A 138 -5.15 2.72 32.30
C ASP A 138 -3.62 2.64 32.47
N PRO A 139 -2.87 3.65 31.98
CA PRO A 139 -1.41 3.63 32.03
C PRO A 139 -0.91 3.56 33.48
N PRO A 140 0.21 2.85 33.73
CA PRO A 140 0.87 2.91 35.03
C PRO A 140 1.32 4.34 35.36
N SER A 141 1.48 4.64 36.65
CA SER A 141 1.95 5.94 37.14
C SER A 141 3.42 6.25 36.79
N ASP A 142 4.13 5.30 36.18
CA ASP A 142 5.52 5.43 35.74
C ASP A 142 5.58 5.75 34.23
N GLY A 143 6.14 6.92 33.91
CA GLY A 143 6.31 7.35 32.53
C GLY A 143 7.24 6.45 31.71
N ALA A 144 8.23 5.80 32.34
CA ALA A 144 9.11 4.87 31.65
C ALA A 144 8.34 3.60 31.20
N ALA A 145 7.48 3.08 32.06
CA ALA A 145 6.60 1.95 31.73
C ALA A 145 5.62 2.29 30.59
N VAL A 146 5.01 3.48 30.61
CA VAL A 146 4.13 3.93 29.51
C VAL A 146 4.89 4.02 28.19
N ARG A 147 6.10 4.57 28.21
CA ARG A 147 6.96 4.64 27.02
C ARG A 147 7.28 3.25 26.47
N ALA A 148 7.65 2.30 27.34
CA ALA A 148 7.93 0.93 26.94
C ALA A 148 6.71 0.26 26.27
N MET A 149 5.49 0.52 26.76
CA MET A 149 4.26 0.02 26.13
C MET A 149 4.04 0.57 24.71
N PHE A 150 4.35 1.85 24.47
CA PHE A 150 4.29 2.41 23.13
C PHE A 150 5.40 1.84 22.22
N GLU A 151 6.62 1.71 22.73
CA GLU A 151 7.75 1.13 21.99
C GLU A 151 7.46 -0.33 21.59
N GLU A 152 6.83 -1.12 22.46
CA GLU A 152 6.40 -2.48 22.14
C GLU A 152 5.34 -2.51 21.02
N GLN A 153 4.34 -1.63 21.09
CA GLN A 153 3.32 -1.51 20.03
C GLN A 153 3.96 -1.13 18.69
N ILE A 154 4.85 -0.13 18.69
CA ILE A 154 5.60 0.30 17.51
C ILE A 154 6.44 -0.86 16.96
N ALA A 155 7.20 -1.55 17.82
CA ALA A 155 8.03 -2.68 17.41
C ALA A 155 7.19 -3.82 16.80
N ASN A 156 5.98 -4.05 17.32
CA ASN A 156 5.07 -5.03 16.73
C ASN A 156 4.57 -4.57 15.34
N ILE A 157 4.21 -3.30 15.17
CA ILE A 157 3.81 -2.76 13.85
C ILE A 157 4.98 -2.86 12.86
N GLU A 158 6.19 -2.46 13.26
CA GLU A 158 7.40 -2.57 12.45
C GLU A 158 7.70 -4.00 12.02
N ARG A 159 7.45 -4.99 12.88
CA ARG A 159 7.60 -6.42 12.52
C ARG A 159 6.69 -6.80 11.35
N TYR A 160 5.41 -6.42 11.41
CA TYR A 160 4.44 -6.70 10.34
C TYR A 160 4.75 -5.90 9.07
N LEU A 161 5.20 -4.65 9.21
CA LEU A 161 5.71 -3.86 8.08
C LEU A 161 6.95 -4.50 7.46
N GLY A 162 7.82 -5.12 8.25
CA GLY A 162 8.98 -5.87 7.76
C GLY A 162 8.59 -7.02 6.83
N TRP A 163 7.58 -7.82 7.19
CA TRP A 163 7.06 -8.88 6.31
C TRP A 163 6.42 -8.34 5.03
N SER A 164 5.67 -7.24 5.16
CA SER A 164 5.05 -6.57 4.02
C SER A 164 6.11 -5.98 3.08
N ARG A 165 7.16 -5.38 3.65
CA ARG A 165 8.30 -4.80 2.93
C ARG A 165 9.03 -5.84 2.10
N GLN A 166 9.30 -7.03 2.64
CA GLN A 166 9.94 -8.11 1.88
C GLN A 166 9.13 -8.52 0.64
N GLN A 167 7.80 -8.62 0.76
CA GLN A 167 6.91 -8.92 -0.37
C GLN A 167 6.85 -7.78 -1.38
N ILE A 168 6.74 -6.54 -0.91
CA ILE A 168 6.72 -5.33 -1.75
C ILE A 168 8.05 -5.18 -2.50
N ASP A 169 9.19 -5.38 -1.84
CA ASP A 169 10.51 -5.28 -2.46
C ASP A 169 10.70 -6.36 -3.54
N ALA A 170 10.26 -7.59 -3.27
CA ALA A 170 10.26 -8.66 -4.26
C ALA A 170 9.36 -8.34 -5.47
N HIS A 171 8.18 -7.76 -5.23
CA HIS A 171 7.28 -7.31 -6.29
C HIS A 171 7.87 -6.16 -7.10
N ASN A 172 8.36 -5.09 -6.46
CA ASN A 172 8.96 -3.94 -7.11
C ASN A 172 10.18 -4.36 -7.96
N LYS A 173 10.99 -5.30 -7.46
CA LYS A 173 12.08 -5.89 -8.24
C LYS A 173 11.56 -6.63 -9.47
N ARG A 174 10.55 -7.49 -9.30
CA ARG A 174 9.90 -8.20 -10.42
C ARG A 174 9.36 -7.22 -11.47
N ILE A 175 8.70 -6.14 -11.07
CA ILE A 175 8.21 -5.09 -11.99
C ILE A 175 9.37 -4.44 -12.75
N ARG A 176 10.44 -4.04 -12.05
CA ARG A 176 11.64 -3.45 -12.68
C ARG A 176 12.31 -4.38 -13.68
N ASP A 177 12.32 -5.68 -13.41
CA ASP A 177 12.94 -6.69 -14.28
C ASP A 177 12.03 -7.06 -15.48
N GLN A 178 10.71 -7.03 -15.30
CA GLN A 178 9.73 -7.46 -16.32
C GLN A 178 9.29 -6.34 -17.27
N VAL A 179 9.08 -5.13 -16.76
CA VAL A 179 8.56 -3.99 -17.55
C VAL A 179 9.41 -3.69 -18.79
N PRO A 180 10.76 -3.64 -18.74
CA PRO A 180 11.58 -3.41 -19.93
C PRO A 180 11.32 -4.43 -21.04
N ARG A 181 11.24 -5.71 -20.68
CA ARG A 181 10.95 -6.79 -21.64
C ARG A 181 9.56 -6.64 -22.24
N MET A 182 8.56 -6.31 -21.43
CA MET A 182 7.19 -6.12 -21.90
C MET A 182 7.09 -4.94 -22.87
N VAL A 183 7.76 -3.82 -22.57
CA VAL A 183 7.81 -2.64 -23.44
C VAL A 183 8.49 -2.98 -24.77
N GLU A 184 9.63 -3.67 -24.77
CA GLU A 184 10.33 -4.04 -26.01
C GLU A 184 9.48 -4.96 -26.89
N VAL A 185 8.90 -6.03 -26.31
CA VAL A 185 8.00 -6.93 -27.04
C VAL A 185 6.83 -6.15 -27.66
N ARG A 186 6.20 -5.27 -26.89
CA ARG A 186 5.07 -4.46 -27.37
C ARG A 186 5.48 -3.53 -28.50
N ARG A 187 6.65 -2.89 -28.41
CA ARG A 187 7.17 -2.00 -29.47
C ARG A 187 7.48 -2.78 -30.73
N GLU A 188 8.04 -3.98 -30.62
CA GLU A 188 8.31 -4.85 -31.76
C GLU A 188 7.02 -5.27 -32.47
N GLU A 189 6.00 -5.69 -31.73
CA GLU A 189 4.66 -5.98 -32.28
C GLU A 189 4.06 -4.80 -33.05
N MET A 190 4.16 -3.58 -32.50
CA MET A 190 3.66 -2.37 -33.16
C MET A 190 4.47 -2.04 -34.42
N ARG A 191 5.79 -2.18 -34.38
CA ARG A 191 6.65 -2.00 -35.57
C ARG A 191 6.33 -3.02 -36.66
N ALA A 192 6.15 -4.29 -36.29
CA ALA A 192 5.79 -5.36 -37.23
C ALA A 192 4.42 -5.11 -37.86
N THR A 193 3.45 -4.67 -37.07
CA THR A 193 2.11 -4.29 -37.56
C THR A 193 2.20 -3.10 -38.52
N ARG A 194 3.02 -2.09 -38.22
CA ARG A 194 3.24 -0.93 -39.10
C ARG A 194 3.90 -1.31 -40.43
N ARG A 195 4.87 -2.23 -40.40
CA ARG A 195 5.49 -2.79 -41.62
C ARG A 195 4.45 -3.53 -42.47
N LEU A 196 3.64 -4.38 -41.84
CA LEU A 196 2.58 -5.11 -42.53
C LEU A 196 1.54 -4.17 -43.16
N GLN A 197 1.18 -3.06 -42.48
CA GLN A 197 0.31 -2.02 -43.06
C GLN A 197 0.96 -1.28 -44.23
N ALA A 198 2.28 -1.08 -44.24
CA ALA A 198 2.97 -0.50 -45.38
C ALA A 198 3.03 -1.48 -46.56
N ASP A 199 3.25 -2.77 -46.28
CA ASP A 199 3.35 -3.83 -47.28
C ASP A 199 2.00 -4.14 -47.96
N THR A 200 0.86 -3.87 -47.31
CA THR A 200 -0.45 -4.08 -47.92
C THR A 200 -0.78 -3.06 -49.01
N GLY A 201 -0.03 -1.96 -49.13
CA GLY A 201 -0.16 -0.99 -50.22
C GLY A 201 -1.44 -0.15 -50.22
N TYR A 202 -2.33 -0.33 -49.23
CA TYR A 202 -3.53 0.49 -49.08
C TYR A 202 -3.22 1.77 -48.29
N PRO A 203 -3.75 2.94 -48.70
CA PRO A 203 -3.54 4.18 -47.97
C PRO A 203 -4.14 4.11 -46.57
N THR A 204 -3.31 4.40 -45.56
CA THR A 204 -3.65 4.33 -44.13
C THR A 204 -4.43 5.55 -43.61
N SER A 205 -4.67 6.55 -44.45
CA SER A 205 -5.61 7.64 -44.18
C SER A 205 -6.48 7.88 -45.42
N ARG A 206 -7.75 8.25 -45.20
CA ARG A 206 -8.57 8.82 -46.27
C ARG A 206 -7.82 10.07 -46.74
N PRO A 207 -7.54 10.24 -48.05
CA PRO A 207 -7.06 11.53 -48.53
C PRO A 207 -8.06 12.55 -48.04
N THR A 208 -7.62 13.48 -47.19
CA THR A 208 -8.40 14.67 -46.89
C THR A 208 -8.64 15.31 -48.23
N GLY A 209 -9.87 15.16 -48.72
CA GLY A 209 -10.29 15.70 -49.99
C GLY A 209 -9.93 17.17 -50.00
N SER A 210 -9.03 17.53 -50.90
CA SER A 210 -8.94 18.89 -51.42
C SER A 210 -10.28 19.19 -52.09
N ASP A 211 -11.26 19.61 -51.30
CA ASP A 211 -12.44 20.28 -51.84
C ASP A 211 -12.06 21.72 -52.20
N THR A 212 -12.62 22.11 -53.33
CA THR A 212 -12.28 23.21 -54.22
C THR A 212 -12.64 24.59 -53.68
#